data_AF-A0A257X286-F1
#
_entry.id   AF-A0A257X286-F1
#
_cell.length_a   1.000
_cell.length_b   1.000
_cell.length_c   1.000
_cell.angle_alpha   90.00
_cell.angle_beta   90.00
_cell.angle_gamma   90.00
#
_symmetry.space_group_name_H-M   'P 1'
#
loop_
_entity.id
_entity.type
_entity.pdbx_description
1 polymer ?
#
loop_
_entity_poly.entity_id
_entity_poly.type
_entity_poly.pdbx_seq_one_letter_code
_entity_poly.pdbx_strand_id
1 'polypeptide(L)'
;MTDTKQTQDASAPGVLGDWSQAQDLGQTGHPEDRVSEADVKEAFQKEDTPASRVVEPLPEGEKHDQLTDHVDLAEDRQEALLDEGLEESFPASDPVSVKHIT
;
A
#
# COMPACT_ATOMS: atom_id res chain seq x y z
N MET A 1 6.31 -29.32 60.53
CA MET A 1 5.49 -29.01 59.34
C MET A 1 5.62 -27.52 59.10
N THR A 2 6.36 -27.19 58.04
CA THR A 2 6.71 -25.85 57.58
C THR A 2 5.55 -25.25 56.80
N ASP A 3 5.24 -23.97 57.02
CA ASP A 3 4.62 -23.13 55.98
C ASP A 3 4.95 -21.66 56.23
N THR A 4 6.15 -21.26 55.83
CA THR A 4 6.53 -19.85 55.69
C THR A 4 5.97 -19.35 54.36
N LYS A 5 4.79 -18.72 54.37
CA LYS A 5 4.23 -18.13 53.15
C LYS A 5 4.92 -16.79 52.88
N GLN A 6 5.99 -16.86 52.09
CA GLN A 6 6.69 -15.72 51.51
C GLN A 6 5.67 -14.83 50.78
N THR A 7 5.43 -13.62 51.29
CA THR A 7 4.73 -12.57 50.53
C THR A 7 5.72 -12.08 49.49
N GLN A 8 5.51 -12.46 48.23
CA GLN A 8 6.27 -11.94 47.11
C GLN A 8 5.67 -10.59 46.73
N ASP A 9 6.43 -9.54 47.02
CA ASP A 9 6.33 -8.23 46.38
C ASP A 9 6.45 -8.41 44.86
N ALA A 10 5.31 -8.43 44.17
CA ALA A 10 5.25 -8.44 42.71
C ALA A 10 4.97 -7.02 42.21
N SER A 11 5.83 -6.07 42.58
CA SER A 11 5.89 -4.77 41.90
C SER A 11 6.97 -4.86 40.83
N ALA A 12 6.59 -5.29 39.63
CA ALA A 12 7.42 -5.10 38.46
C ALA A 12 7.34 -3.61 38.06
N PRO A 13 8.47 -2.90 37.91
CA PRO A 13 8.44 -1.50 37.52
C PRO A 13 7.92 -1.40 36.08
N GLY A 14 6.69 -0.92 35.93
CA GLY A 14 6.08 -0.64 34.62
C GLY A 14 4.66 -1.15 34.41
N VAL A 15 4.09 -1.96 35.31
CA VAL A 15 2.69 -2.41 35.19
C VAL A 15 1.95 -2.15 36.50
N LEU A 16 1.32 -0.98 36.61
CA LEU A 16 0.41 -0.64 37.69
C LEU A 16 -1.03 -0.83 37.21
N GLY A 17 -1.65 -1.95 37.59
CA GLY A 17 -3.06 -2.24 37.35
C GLY A 17 -3.32 -3.74 37.30
N ASP A 18 -4.34 -4.21 38.00
CA ASP A 18 -4.79 -5.60 38.02
C ASP A 18 -5.64 -5.98 36.80
N TRP A 19 -5.62 -5.16 35.73
CA TRP A 19 -6.48 -5.23 34.54
C TRP A 19 -7.99 -5.13 34.80
N SER A 20 -8.42 -5.05 36.06
CA SER A 20 -9.82 -4.90 36.45
C SER A 20 -10.36 -3.50 36.15
N GLN A 21 -9.45 -2.51 36.11
CA GLN A 21 -9.78 -1.11 35.90
C GLN A 21 -9.43 -0.69 34.47
N ALA A 22 -10.41 -0.16 33.73
CA ALA A 22 -10.15 0.49 32.45
C ALA A 22 -9.10 1.59 32.66
N GLN A 23 -8.15 1.70 31.73
CA GLN A 23 -7.15 2.78 31.68
C GLN A 23 -7.83 4.11 31.28
N ASP A 24 -8.87 4.49 32.01
CA ASP A 24 -9.48 5.81 31.90
C ASP A 24 -8.62 6.77 32.70
N LEU A 25 -7.72 7.47 31.99
CA LEU A 25 -6.80 8.44 32.57
C LEU A 25 -7.51 9.71 33.06
N GLY A 26 -8.85 9.77 33.02
CA GLY A 26 -9.65 10.93 33.41
C GLY A 26 -9.40 12.14 32.51
N GLN A 27 -8.78 11.92 31.35
CA GLN A 27 -8.49 12.97 30.38
C GLN A 27 -9.73 13.21 29.54
N THR A 28 -10.20 14.45 29.53
CA THR A 28 -11.23 14.88 28.60
C THR A 28 -10.64 14.81 27.20
N GLY A 29 -11.07 13.83 26.38
CA GLY A 29 -10.70 13.80 24.97
C GLY A 29 -11.21 15.04 24.24
N HIS A 30 -10.60 15.36 23.11
CA HIS A 30 -11.00 16.47 22.23
C HIS A 30 -12.07 15.97 21.24
N PRO A 31 -13.36 16.24 21.47
CA PRO A 31 -14.40 15.81 20.54
C PRO A 31 -14.31 16.54 19.18
N GLU A 32 -13.72 17.72 19.14
CA GLU A 32 -13.43 18.49 17.92
C GLU A 32 -12.46 17.80 16.96
N ASP A 33 -11.58 16.93 17.48
CA ASP A 33 -10.63 16.16 16.66
C ASP A 33 -11.23 14.86 16.11
N ARG A 34 -12.50 14.56 16.43
CA ARG A 34 -13.18 13.37 15.93
C ARG A 34 -13.53 13.57 14.46
N VAL A 35 -12.98 12.71 13.62
CA VAL A 35 -13.36 12.61 12.21
C VAL A 35 -14.85 12.27 12.13
N SER A 36 -15.63 13.10 11.43
CA SER A 36 -17.05 12.84 11.24
C SER A 36 -17.26 11.79 10.15
N GLU A 37 -18.42 11.14 10.15
CA GLU A 37 -18.79 10.22 9.07
C GLU A 37 -18.83 10.95 7.71
N ALA A 38 -19.18 12.24 7.71
CA ALA A 38 -19.17 13.07 6.51
C ALA A 38 -17.75 13.28 5.97
N ASP A 39 -16.77 13.55 6.83
CA ASP A 39 -15.37 13.74 6.43
C ASP A 39 -14.78 12.45 5.84
N VAL A 40 -15.07 11.30 6.47
CA VAL A 40 -14.71 9.98 5.94
C VAL A 40 -15.35 9.78 4.57
N LYS A 41 -16.67 10.02 4.46
CA LYS A 41 -17.40 9.80 3.22
C LYS A 41 -16.94 10.73 2.09
N GLU A 42 -16.55 11.97 2.40
CA GLU A 42 -15.98 12.89 1.41
C GLU A 42 -14.61 12.44 0.92
N ALA A 43 -13.73 11.99 1.83
CA ALA A 43 -12.39 11.54 1.49
C ALA A 43 -12.40 10.32 0.55
N PHE A 44 -13.36 9.41 0.70
CA PHE A 44 -13.47 8.18 -0.10
C PHE A 44 -14.44 8.25 -1.29
N GLN A 45 -15.29 9.29 -1.40
CA GLN A 45 -16.19 9.47 -2.56
C GLN A 45 -15.54 10.13 -3.78
N LYS A 46 -14.29 10.60 -3.68
CA LYS A 46 -13.55 11.06 -4.86
C LYS A 46 -13.11 9.82 -5.65
N GLU A 47 -13.93 9.44 -6.62
CA GLU A 47 -13.75 8.27 -7.49
C GLU A 47 -12.54 8.37 -8.44
N ASP A 48 -11.71 9.41 -8.35
CA ASP A 48 -10.45 9.54 -9.10
C ASP A 48 -9.33 8.73 -8.42
N THR A 49 -9.63 7.45 -8.15
CA THR A 49 -8.62 6.46 -7.84
C THR A 49 -8.15 5.82 -9.15
N PRO A 50 -6.88 5.39 -9.27
CA PRO A 50 -6.37 4.80 -10.51
C PRO A 50 -7.19 3.58 -10.98
N ALA A 51 -7.83 2.86 -10.06
CA ALA A 51 -8.70 1.71 -10.36
C ALA A 51 -10.13 2.06 -10.79
N SER A 52 -10.60 3.29 -10.55
CA SER A 52 -12.00 3.72 -10.81
C SER A 52 -12.11 4.80 -11.89
N ARG A 53 -10.99 5.25 -12.46
CA ARG A 53 -10.98 6.25 -13.52
C ARG A 53 -11.64 5.71 -14.80
N VAL A 54 -12.67 6.41 -15.28
CA VAL A 54 -13.33 6.06 -16.54
C VAL A 54 -12.40 6.40 -17.71
N VAL A 55 -12.14 5.41 -18.57
CA VAL A 55 -11.37 5.56 -19.81
C VAL A 55 -12.31 5.28 -20.98
N GLU A 56 -12.20 6.06 -22.05
CA GLU A 56 -12.96 5.79 -23.27
C GLU A 56 -12.57 4.41 -23.83
N PRO A 57 -13.53 3.50 -24.06
CA PRO A 57 -13.22 2.18 -24.57
C PRO A 57 -12.71 2.29 -26.01
N LEU A 58 -11.68 1.50 -26.33
CA LEU A 58 -11.16 1.36 -27.69
C LEU A 58 -12.24 0.84 -28.65
N PRO A 59 -12.14 1.14 -29.96
CA PRO A 59 -13.05 0.61 -30.96
C PRO A 59 -13.07 -0.92 -30.98
N GLU A 60 -14.20 -1.48 -31.41
CA GLU A 60 -14.44 -2.93 -31.34
C GLU A 60 -13.42 -3.72 -32.19
N GLY A 61 -12.65 -4.58 -31.51
CA GLY A 61 -11.61 -5.41 -32.12
C GLY A 61 -10.18 -4.92 -31.88
N GLU A 62 -9.98 -3.71 -31.34
CA GLU A 62 -8.66 -3.17 -31.03
C GLU A 62 -8.22 -3.53 -29.60
N LYS A 63 -6.96 -3.95 -29.46
CA LYS A 63 -6.33 -4.25 -28.17
C LYS A 63 -5.54 -3.04 -27.71
N HIS A 64 -5.45 -2.82 -26.40
CA HIS A 64 -4.50 -1.85 -25.85
C HIS A 64 -3.07 -2.32 -26.21
N ASP A 65 -2.33 -1.50 -26.96
CA ASP A 65 -0.91 -1.72 -27.22
C ASP A 65 -0.10 -0.96 -26.17
N GLN A 66 0.52 -1.72 -25.26
CA GLN A 66 1.34 -1.19 -24.16
C GLN A 66 2.62 -0.52 -24.68
N LEU A 67 3.05 -0.84 -25.90
CA LEU A 67 4.26 -0.29 -26.49
C LEU A 67 4.01 1.04 -27.20
N THR A 68 2.78 1.53 -27.31
CA THR A 68 2.46 2.73 -28.11
C THR A 68 3.36 3.91 -27.73
N ASP A 69 3.44 4.20 -26.43
CA ASP A 69 4.24 5.32 -25.93
C ASP A 69 5.75 5.11 -26.15
N HIS A 70 6.23 3.87 -26.02
CA HIS A 70 7.64 3.52 -26.24
C HIS A 70 8.02 3.52 -27.73
N VAL A 71 7.10 3.14 -28.62
CA VAL A 71 7.30 3.13 -30.09
C VAL A 71 7.39 4.56 -30.63
N ASP A 72 6.67 5.52 -30.06
CA ASP A 72 6.77 6.92 -30.46
C ASP A 72 8.13 7.56 -30.09
N LEU A 73 8.82 7.00 -29.09
CA LEU A 73 10.14 7.45 -28.65
C LEU A 73 11.30 6.68 -29.31
N ALA A 74 11.10 5.41 -29.65
CA ALA A 74 12.11 4.52 -30.20
C ALA A 74 12.23 4.60 -31.74
N GLU A 75 13.34 4.12 -32.29
CA GLU A 75 13.55 4.02 -33.73
C GLU A 75 12.72 2.89 -34.36
N ASP A 76 12.51 1.80 -33.62
CA ASP A 76 11.67 0.69 -34.05
C ASP A 76 10.99 -0.05 -32.87
N ARG A 77 10.12 -1.00 -33.22
CA ARG A 77 9.38 -1.80 -32.23
C ARG A 77 10.26 -2.76 -31.42
N GLN A 78 11.44 -3.13 -31.92
CA GLN A 78 12.38 -3.97 -31.18
C GLN A 78 13.13 -3.17 -30.11
N GLU A 79 13.52 -1.95 -30.42
CA GLU A 79 14.10 -1.01 -29.47
C GLU A 79 13.09 -0.64 -28.38
N ALA A 80 11.83 -0.36 -28.74
CA ALA A 80 10.76 -0.15 -27.77
C ALA A 80 10.58 -1.33 -26.78
N LEU A 81 10.67 -2.56 -27.28
CA LEU A 81 10.62 -3.78 -26.44
C LEU A 81 11.87 -3.94 -25.56
N LEU A 82 13.04 -3.52 -26.06
CA LEU A 82 14.29 -3.60 -25.32
C LEU A 82 14.28 -2.60 -24.16
N ASP A 83 13.79 -1.39 -24.41
CA ASP A 83 13.72 -0.31 -23.43
C ASP A 83 12.74 -0.64 -22.29
N GLU A 84 11.52 -1.09 -22.61
CA GLU A 84 10.55 -1.54 -21.58
C GLU A 84 11.12 -2.69 -20.75
N GLY A 85 11.70 -3.70 -21.42
CA GLY A 85 12.32 -4.82 -20.72
C GLY A 85 13.50 -4.40 -19.85
N LEU A 86 14.26 -3.38 -20.23
CA LEU A 86 15.39 -2.85 -19.45
C LEU A 86 14.91 -2.16 -18.17
N GLU A 87 13.83 -1.39 -18.25
CA GLU A 87 13.21 -0.73 -17.09
C GLU A 87 12.69 -1.76 -16.06
N GLU A 88 12.16 -2.90 -16.54
CA GLU A 88 11.62 -3.97 -15.70
C GLU A 88 12.68 -4.95 -15.15
N SER A 89 13.88 -5.01 -15.75
CA SER A 89 14.87 -6.09 -15.49
C SER A 89 15.87 -5.84 -14.36
N PHE A 90 15.64 -4.88 -13.46
CA PHE A 90 16.46 -4.73 -12.24
C PHE A 90 15.91 -5.63 -11.13
N PRO A 91 16.63 -6.67 -10.63
CA PRO A 91 18.04 -6.67 -10.20
C PRO A 91 18.96 -7.73 -10.84
N ALA A 92 18.54 -8.49 -11.85
CA ALA A 92 19.30 -9.62 -12.40
C ALA A 92 20.17 -9.21 -13.60
N SER A 93 21.49 -9.33 -13.43
CA SER A 93 22.62 -8.91 -14.29
C SER A 93 22.64 -9.29 -15.79
N ASP A 94 21.68 -10.04 -16.33
CA ASP A 94 21.73 -10.45 -17.74
C ASP A 94 21.06 -9.41 -18.65
N PRO A 95 21.69 -9.00 -19.77
CA PRO A 95 21.08 -8.05 -20.69
C PRO A 95 19.82 -8.63 -21.35
N VAL A 96 18.78 -7.82 -21.43
CA VAL A 96 17.52 -8.18 -22.13
C VAL A 96 17.81 -8.46 -23.60
N SER A 97 17.18 -9.50 -24.15
CA SER A 97 17.32 -9.90 -25.56
C SER A 97 15.96 -10.13 -26.20
N VAL A 98 15.61 -9.32 -27.19
CA VAL A 98 14.38 -9.45 -27.99
C VAL A 98 14.60 -10.31 -29.24
N LYS A 99 13.61 -11.11 -29.64
CA LYS A 99 13.70 -11.98 -30.83
C LYS A 99 13.18 -11.26 -32.07
N HIS A 100 14.01 -11.18 -33.11
CA HIS A 100 13.54 -10.78 -34.43
C HIS A 100 12.97 -12.00 -35.17
N ILE A 101 11.66 -11.98 -35.42
CA ILE A 101 10.96 -13.01 -36.20
C ILE A 101 10.51 -12.36 -37.50
N THR A 102 11.27 -12.60 -38.58
CA THR A 102 10.92 -12.25 -39.97
C THR A 102 10.02 -13.29 -40.62
#